data_AF-A0A086XUY9-F1
#
_entry.id   AF-A0A086XUY9-F1
#
_cell.length_a   1.000
_cell.length_b   1.000
_cell.length_c   1.000
_cell.angle_alpha   90.00
_cell.angle_beta   90.00
_cell.angle_gamma   90.00
#
_symmetry.space_group_name_H-M   'P 1'
#
loop_
_entity.id
_entity.type
_entity.pdbx_description
1 polymer ?
#
loop_
_entity_poly.entity_id
_entity_poly.type
_entity_poly.pdbx_seq_one_letter_code
_entity_poly.pdbx_strand_id
1 'polypeptide(L)'
;MSGQPAKPVAVRGNLASSLPRRLRGPSMARYDRLPAPLRGWLARAALPWSPNSALRIWTRLHRETGGDTRAVLRRLDLAEQRMLARDTATVWGSGYPCASGPEARS
;
A
#
# COMPACT_ATOMS: atom_id res chain seq x y z
N MET A 1 39.29 18.24 -38.80
CA MET A 1 38.92 19.48 -38.09
C MET A 1 37.84 20.12 -38.94
N SER A 2 36.56 20.21 -38.61
CA SER A 2 35.86 20.38 -37.34
C SER A 2 34.49 19.71 -37.48
N GLY A 3 33.96 19.02 -36.47
CA GLY A 3 33.27 19.68 -35.35
C GLY A 3 31.76 19.55 -35.57
N GLN A 4 31.22 18.36 -35.31
CA GLN A 4 29.78 18.06 -35.37
C GLN A 4 29.09 18.73 -34.18
N PRO A 5 27.97 19.45 -34.34
CA PRO A 5 27.29 20.03 -33.19
C PRO A 5 26.56 18.95 -32.39
N ALA A 6 26.92 18.83 -31.11
CA ALA A 6 26.26 17.99 -30.14
C ALA A 6 24.79 18.39 -30.00
N LYS A 7 23.89 17.42 -30.12
CA LYS A 7 22.46 17.60 -29.85
C LYS A 7 22.25 17.67 -28.34
N PRO A 8 21.48 18.63 -27.80
CA PRO A 8 21.23 18.70 -26.37
C PRO A 8 20.40 17.48 -25.93
N VAL A 9 20.91 16.75 -24.93
CA VAL A 9 20.15 15.70 -24.25
C VAL A 9 19.09 16.38 -23.39
N ALA A 10 17.83 16.25 -23.78
CA ALA A 10 16.71 16.71 -22.96
C ALA A 10 16.68 15.86 -21.68
N VAL A 11 16.98 16.46 -20.53
CA VAL A 11 16.75 15.81 -19.24
C VAL A 11 15.24 15.70 -19.06
N ARG A 12 14.71 14.47 -19.15
CA ARG A 12 13.31 14.20 -18.86
C ARG A 12 13.16 14.27 -17.34
N GLY A 13 12.30 15.14 -16.85
CA GLY A 13 11.88 15.12 -15.44
C GLY A 13 11.34 13.74 -15.07
N ASN A 14 11.55 13.31 -13.82
CA ASN A 14 11.33 11.96 -13.30
C ASN A 14 9.86 11.46 -13.26
N LEU A 15 8.93 12.08 -14.00
CA LEU A 15 7.50 11.75 -13.98
C LEU A 15 6.88 11.83 -15.39
N ALA A 16 7.41 11.06 -16.32
CA ALA A 16 6.73 10.76 -17.59
C ALA A 16 5.82 9.54 -17.41
N SER A 17 4.64 9.74 -16.82
CA SER A 17 3.59 8.69 -16.78
C SER A 17 2.42 9.12 -17.66
N SER A 18 2.18 8.38 -18.75
CA SER A 18 1.02 8.58 -19.64
C SER A 18 -0.30 8.10 -19.01
N LEU A 19 -0.31 7.81 -17.71
CA LEU A 19 -1.50 7.35 -17.00
C LEU A 19 -2.43 8.54 -16.75
N PRO A 20 -3.70 8.46 -17.17
CA PRO A 20 -4.65 9.54 -16.96
C PRO A 20 -4.76 9.85 -15.46
N ARG A 21 -4.65 11.13 -15.11
CA ARG A 21 -4.87 11.60 -13.74
C ARG A 21 -6.29 11.24 -13.33
N ARG A 22 -6.45 10.16 -12.56
CA ARG A 22 -7.76 9.76 -12.04
C ARG A 22 -8.31 10.93 -11.22
N LEU A 23 -9.35 11.57 -11.73
CA LEU A 23 -10.19 12.45 -10.92
C LEU A 23 -10.71 11.57 -9.78
N ARG A 24 -10.17 11.77 -8.58
CA ARG A 24 -10.57 11.00 -7.40
C ARG A 24 -12.00 11.44 -7.06
N GLY A 25 -13.00 10.65 -7.43
CA GLY A 25 -14.35 10.79 -6.88
C GLY A 25 -14.29 10.80 -5.34
N PRO A 26 -15.31 11.36 -4.64
CA PRO A 26 -15.20 11.80 -3.26
C PRO A 26 -14.66 10.69 -2.36
N SER A 27 -13.38 10.81 -2.00
CA SER A 27 -12.62 9.80 -1.25
C SER A 27 -13.21 9.58 0.13
N MET A 28 -13.78 10.62 0.73
CA MET A 28 -14.48 10.56 2.03
C MET A 28 -15.78 9.75 1.93
N ALA A 29 -16.65 10.06 0.95
CA ALA A 29 -17.97 9.44 0.86
C ALA A 29 -17.91 7.90 0.71
N ARG A 30 -16.84 7.37 0.10
CA ARG A 30 -16.63 5.91 0.02
C ARG A 30 -16.20 5.31 1.35
N TYR A 31 -15.36 6.04 2.11
CA TYR A 31 -14.97 5.64 3.45
C TYR A 31 -16.16 5.67 4.42
N ASP A 32 -17.02 6.68 4.30
CA ASP A 32 -18.20 6.83 5.15
C ASP A 32 -19.25 5.74 4.93
N ARG A 33 -19.29 5.13 3.74
CA ARG A 33 -20.17 4.00 3.40
C ARG A 33 -19.66 2.64 3.86
N LEU A 34 -18.46 2.57 4.45
CA LEU A 34 -17.91 1.30 4.90
C LEU A 34 -18.61 0.82 6.18
N PRO A 35 -18.72 -0.52 6.39
CA PRO A 35 -19.17 -1.08 7.65
C PRO A 35 -18.34 -0.56 8.83
N ALA A 36 -18.99 -0.20 9.93
CA ALA A 36 -18.33 0.26 11.16
C ALA A 36 -17.14 -0.63 11.62
N PRO A 37 -17.26 -1.98 11.66
CA PRO A 37 -16.12 -2.83 12.04
C PRO A 37 -14.95 -2.76 11.06
N LEU A 38 -15.23 -2.57 9.76
CA LEU A 38 -14.19 -2.40 8.75
C LEU A 38 -13.50 -1.03 8.87
N ARG A 39 -14.25 0.04 9.20
CA ARG A 39 -13.67 1.36 9.47
C ARG A 39 -12.77 1.34 10.70
N GLY A 40 -13.22 0.70 11.77
CA GLY A 40 -12.40 0.54 12.99
C GLY A 40 -11.14 -0.30 12.78
N TRP A 41 -11.18 -1.25 11.85
CA TRP A 41 -9.98 -1.97 11.41
C TRP A 41 -9.05 -1.07 10.59
N LEU A 42 -9.57 -0.37 9.58
CA LEU A 42 -8.78 0.55 8.74
C LEU A 42 -8.11 1.67 9.55
N ALA A 43 -8.75 2.15 10.61
CA ALA A 43 -8.17 3.17 11.48
C ALA A 43 -6.97 2.67 12.31
N ARG A 44 -6.82 1.36 12.48
CA ARG A 44 -5.73 0.72 13.23
C ARG A 44 -4.71 0.01 12.34
N ALA A 45 -5.03 -0.18 11.06
CA ALA A 45 -4.15 -0.81 10.09
C ALA A 45 -2.86 0.01 9.93
N ALA A 46 -1.72 -0.68 9.87
CA ALA A 46 -0.40 -0.07 9.71
C ALA A 46 -0.15 0.36 8.26
N LEU A 47 -0.77 -0.31 7.29
CA LEU A 47 -0.65 0.04 5.88
C LEU A 47 -1.68 1.09 5.45
N PRO A 48 -1.32 2.00 4.52
CA PRO A 48 -2.26 2.92 3.88
C PRO A 48 -3.13 2.18 2.85
N TRP A 49 -4.04 1.34 3.32
CA TRP A 49 -4.99 0.60 2.49
C TRP A 49 -5.98 1.55 1.80
N SER A 50 -6.29 1.27 0.53
CA SER A 50 -7.41 1.93 -0.15
C SER A 50 -8.74 1.38 0.36
N PRO A 51 -9.74 2.23 0.69
CA PRO A 51 -11.07 1.83 1.15
C PRO A 51 -11.74 0.75 0.28
N ASN A 52 -11.56 0.84 -1.04
CA ASN A 52 -12.18 -0.10 -2.00
C ASN A 52 -11.54 -1.48 -1.94
N SER A 53 -10.22 -1.56 -1.77
CA SER A 53 -9.51 -2.85 -1.67
C SER A 53 -9.87 -3.55 -0.37
N ALA A 54 -9.89 -2.81 0.75
CA ALA A 54 -10.31 -3.32 2.04
C ALA A 54 -11.77 -3.83 2.00
N LEU A 55 -12.69 -3.07 1.40
CA LEU A 55 -14.09 -3.49 1.24
C LEU A 55 -14.23 -4.75 0.38
N ARG A 56 -13.48 -4.88 -0.71
CA ARG A 56 -13.51 -6.07 -1.56
C ARG A 56 -13.11 -7.33 -0.80
N ILE A 57 -12.03 -7.26 -0.02
CA ILE A 57 -11.55 -8.39 0.80
C ILE A 57 -12.58 -8.68 1.91
N TRP A 58 -13.05 -7.64 2.62
CA TRP A 58 -14.08 -7.77 3.64
C TRP A 58 -15.32 -8.50 3.13
N THR A 59 -15.92 -8.05 2.02
CA THR A 59 -17.14 -8.66 1.48
C THR A 59 -16.94 -10.11 1.07
N ARG A 60 -15.77 -10.43 0.48
CA ARG A 60 -15.44 -11.82 0.14
C ARG A 60 -15.35 -12.68 1.41
N LEU A 61 -14.56 -12.24 2.39
CA LEU A 61 -14.35 -12.98 3.63
C LEU A 61 -15.65 -13.12 4.44
N HIS A 62 -16.47 -12.08 4.47
CA HIS A 62 -17.73 -12.06 5.20
C HIS A 62 -18.73 -13.09 4.64
N ARG A 63 -18.73 -13.30 3.31
CA ARG A 63 -19.47 -14.38 2.67
C ARG A 63 -18.89 -15.76 3.00
N GLU A 64 -17.57 -15.89 3.02
CA GLU A 64 -16.87 -17.14 3.33
C GLU A 64 -17.00 -17.56 4.81
N THR A 65 -17.13 -16.60 5.74
CA THR A 65 -17.27 -16.87 7.19
C THR A 65 -18.71 -16.96 7.66
N GLY A 66 -19.69 -16.83 6.76
CA GLY A 66 -21.11 -16.83 7.14
C GLY A 66 -21.50 -15.65 8.03
N GLY A 67 -20.82 -14.52 7.92
CA GLY A 67 -21.12 -13.31 8.70
C GLY A 67 -20.33 -13.15 10.00
N ASP A 68 -19.42 -14.08 10.36
CA ASP A 68 -18.56 -13.90 11.53
C ASP A 68 -17.54 -12.76 11.30
N THR A 69 -17.84 -11.62 11.91
CA THR A 69 -17.01 -10.40 11.85
C THR A 69 -15.62 -10.61 12.44
N ARG A 70 -15.47 -11.38 13.53
CA ARG A 70 -14.15 -11.60 14.15
C ARG A 70 -13.26 -12.45 13.24
N ALA A 71 -13.82 -13.48 12.60
CA ALA A 71 -13.09 -14.29 11.63
C ALA A 71 -12.64 -13.48 10.40
N VAL A 72 -13.48 -12.55 9.92
CA VAL A 72 -13.11 -11.64 8.82
C VAL A 72 -11.95 -10.74 9.22
N LEU A 73 -12.01 -10.11 10.40
CA LEU A 73 -10.95 -9.24 10.89
C LEU A 73 -9.60 -9.96 11.03
N ARG A 74 -9.60 -11.18 11.60
CA ARG A 74 -8.36 -11.99 11.69
C ARG A 74 -7.75 -12.28 10.32
N ARG A 75 -8.58 -12.57 9.31
CA ARG A 75 -8.10 -12.83 7.94
C ARG A 75 -7.60 -11.55 7.25
N LEU A 76 -8.18 -10.39 7.57
CA LEU A 76 -7.68 -9.09 7.12
C LEU A 76 -6.31 -8.78 7.72
N ASP A 77 -6.09 -9.04 9.02
CA ASP A 77 -4.78 -8.87 9.67
C ASP A 77 -3.71 -9.75 9.01
N LEU A 78 -4.04 -11.00 8.69
CA LEU A 78 -3.12 -11.90 7.95
C LEU A 78 -2.79 -11.37 6.55
N ALA A 79 -3.76 -10.77 5.86
CA ALA A 79 -3.53 -10.15 4.56
C ALA A 79 -2.63 -8.92 4.68
N GLU A 80 -2.80 -8.13 5.74
CA GLU A 80 -1.94 -6.99 6.07
C GLU A 80 -0.50 -7.42 6.33
N GLN A 81 -0.28 -8.40 7.19
CA GLN A 81 1.07 -8.90 7.50
C GLN A 81 1.80 -9.41 6.25
N ARG A 82 1.08 -10.09 5.34
CA ARG A 82 1.64 -10.53 4.06
C ARG A 82 2.00 -9.37 3.14
N MET A 83 1.19 -8.31 3.12
CA MET A 83 1.52 -7.10 2.37
C MET A 83 2.70 -6.36 3.00
N LEU A 84 2.75 -6.22 4.33
CA LEU A 84 3.89 -5.63 5.03
C LEU A 84 5.18 -6.37 4.69
N ALA A 85 5.20 -7.70 4.78
CA ALA A 85 6.40 -8.49 4.46
C ALA A 85 6.89 -8.28 3.01
N ARG A 86 5.97 -8.08 2.07
CA ARG A 86 6.31 -7.81 0.67
C ARG A 86 6.75 -6.36 0.45
N ASP A 87 6.08 -5.42 1.12
CA ASP A 87 6.37 -4.00 1.01
C ASP A 87 7.68 -3.63 1.70
N THR A 88 7.99 -4.18 2.88
CA THR A 88 9.31 -4.01 3.53
C THR A 88 10.44 -4.49 2.63
N ALA A 89 10.28 -5.66 2.00
CA ALA A 89 11.26 -6.17 1.03
C ALA A 89 11.39 -5.28 -0.22
N THR A 90 10.33 -4.58 -0.63
CA THR A 90 10.34 -3.70 -1.81
C THR A 90 10.88 -2.31 -1.50
N VAL A 91 10.46 -1.72 -0.38
CA VAL A 91 10.79 -0.35 0.03
C VAL A 91 12.17 -0.29 0.68
N TRP A 92 12.61 -1.34 1.38
CA TRP A 92 13.87 -1.35 2.14
C TRP A 92 14.86 -2.42 1.64
N GLY A 93 14.44 -3.38 0.78
CA GLY A 93 15.34 -4.43 0.28
C GLY A 93 15.92 -5.29 1.41
N SER A 94 17.17 -5.73 1.26
CA SER A 94 17.97 -6.35 2.34
C SER A 94 18.44 -5.35 3.40
N GLY A 95 18.13 -4.05 3.24
CA GLY A 95 18.48 -2.97 4.14
C GLY A 95 17.40 -2.64 5.16
N TYR A 96 16.34 -3.44 5.29
CA TYR A 96 15.42 -3.32 6.41
C TYR A 96 16.21 -3.58 7.71
N PRO A 97 16.29 -2.64 8.67
CA PRO A 97 16.95 -2.85 9.96
C PRO A 97 16.06 -3.74 10.82
N CYS A 98 15.92 -4.98 10.39
CA CYS A 98 15.50 -6.10 11.19
C CYS A 98 16.80 -6.74 11.68
N ALA A 99 17.22 -6.35 12.89
CA ALA A 99 18.41 -6.86 13.59
C ALA A 99 19.78 -6.42 13.03
N SER A 100 20.13 -5.15 13.25
CA SER A 100 21.40 -4.92 13.94
C SER A 100 21.05 -4.40 15.33
N GLY A 101 21.09 -5.30 16.32
CA GLY A 101 21.06 -4.88 17.71
C GLY A 101 22.26 -3.97 18.00
N PRO A 102 22.23 -3.16 19.07
CA PRO A 102 23.34 -2.31 19.47
C PRO A 102 24.52 -3.13 20.04
N GLU A 103 25.10 -4.06 19.28
CA GLU A 103 26.21 -4.94 19.73
C GLU A 103 27.60 -4.49 19.25
N ALA A 104 27.72 -3.31 18.61
CA ALA A 104 29.01 -2.73 18.23
C ALA A 104 29.49 -1.66 19.22
N ARG A 105 29.62 -2.02 20.50
CA ARG A 105 30.39 -1.21 21.46
C ARG A 105 31.10 -2.13 22.46
N SER A 106 32.36 -2.44 22.16
CA SER A 106 33.37 -2.92 23.10
C SER A 106 34.61 -2.08 22.92
#